data_AF-A0A1I6X8Q2-F1
#
_entry.id   AF-A0A1I6X8Q2-F1
#
_cell.length_a   1.000
_cell.length_b   1.000
_cell.length_c   1.000
_cell.angle_alpha   90.00
_cell.angle_beta   90.00
_cell.angle_gamma   90.00
#
_symmetry.space_group_name_H-M   'P 1'
#
loop_
_entity.id
_entity.type
_entity.pdbx_description
1 polymer ?
#
loop_
_entity_poly.entity_id
_entity_poly.type
_entity_poly.pdbx_seq_one_letter_code
_entity_poly.pdbx_strand_id
1 'polypeptide(L)'
;MGLNAFFAFTVVLSMNVSWQAALTAVLIEGIIFILLTLTRFREAVVNEIPKNLKISISAGIGFFIAFIGLTGSKIIIQDPTTFLTLGNLKETTVLLSILGFTIMIVLQAYRVRGQFYGEYLQ
;
A
#
# COMPACT_ATOMS: atom_id res chain seq x y z
N MET A 1 4.89 -0.81 -1.72
CA MET A 1 4.07 -0.89 -2.95
C MET A 1 3.33 0.40 -3.28
N GLY A 2 2.75 1.13 -2.31
CA GLY A 2 2.07 2.42 -2.56
C GLY A 2 2.93 3.47 -3.25
N LEU A 3 4.14 3.70 -2.72
CA LEU A 3 5.10 4.64 -3.30
C LEU A 3 5.54 4.23 -4.72
N ASN A 4 5.62 2.93 -5.01
CA ASN A 4 6.00 2.41 -6.33
C ASN A 4 4.90 2.68 -7.37
N ALA A 5 3.63 2.61 -6.96
CA ALA A 5 2.50 2.98 -7.82
C ALA A 5 2.49 4.50 -8.08
N PHE A 6 2.71 5.33 -7.06
CA PHE A 6 2.88 6.77 -7.24
C PHE A 6 4.04 7.10 -8.18
N PHE A 7 5.19 6.46 -7.97
CA PHE A 7 6.37 6.57 -8.84
C PHE A 7 6.04 6.24 -10.30
N ALA A 8 5.45 5.08 -10.57
CA ALA A 8 5.19 4.63 -11.93
C ALA A 8 4.08 5.44 -12.62
N PHE A 9 2.93 5.59 -11.96
CA PHE A 9 1.74 6.19 -12.57
C PHE A 9 1.75 7.70 -12.53
N THR A 10 2.26 8.32 -11.46
CA THR A 10 2.25 9.78 -11.33
C THR A 10 3.54 10.38 -11.87
N VAL A 11 4.70 9.95 -11.36
CA VAL A 11 5.98 10.61 -11.68
C VAL A 11 6.43 10.27 -13.10
N VAL A 12 6.42 8.99 -13.47
CA VAL A 12 6.90 8.56 -14.79
C VAL A 12 5.84 8.77 -15.87
N LEU A 13 4.61 8.31 -15.65
CA LEU A 13 3.55 8.39 -16.65
C LEU A 13 2.88 9.77 -16.73
N SER A 14 2.32 10.29 -15.63
CA SER A 14 1.59 11.57 -15.66
C SER A 14 2.48 12.81 -15.79
N MET A 15 3.62 12.85 -15.09
CA MET A 15 4.55 13.99 -15.12
C MET A 15 5.61 13.87 -16.23
N ASN A 16 5.59 12.78 -17.01
CA ASN A 16 6.48 12.52 -18.14
C ASN A 16 7.98 12.56 -17.79
N VAL A 17 8.34 12.25 -16.54
CA VAL A 17 9.73 12.16 -16.11
C VAL A 17 10.30 10.80 -16.53
N SER A 18 11.52 10.77 -17.06
CA SER A 18 12.15 9.50 -17.40
C SER A 18 12.33 8.63 -16.16
N TRP A 19 12.11 7.32 -16.28
CA TRP A 19 12.23 6.41 -15.14
C TRP A 19 13.64 6.43 -14.55
N GLN A 20 14.66 6.69 -15.37
CA GLN A 20 16.05 6.85 -14.93
C GLN A 20 16.18 8.07 -14.01
N ALA A 21 15.66 9.23 -14.43
CA ALA A 21 15.70 10.44 -13.61
C ALA A 21 14.90 10.28 -12.31
N ALA A 22 13.75 9.60 -12.38
CA ALA A 22 12.95 9.30 -11.20
C ALA A 22 13.70 8.37 -10.23
N LEU A 23 14.39 7.33 -10.71
CA LEU A 23 15.21 6.45 -9.86
C LEU A 23 16.42 7.18 -9.27
N THR A 24 17.06 8.08 -10.02
CA THR A 24 18.13 8.93 -9.49
C THR A 24 17.61 9.82 -8.37
N ALA A 25 16.40 10.38 -8.50
CA ALA A 25 15.79 11.17 -7.43
C ALA A 25 15.53 10.32 -6.17
N VAL A 26 15.06 9.07 -6.32
CA VAL A 26 14.88 8.14 -5.19
C VAL A 26 16.22 7.78 -4.53
N LEU A 27 17.28 7.60 -5.32
CA LEU A 27 18.62 7.36 -4.77
C LEU A 27 19.12 8.56 -3.95
N ILE A 28 18.93 9.78 -4.47
CA ILE A 28 19.30 11.02 -3.77
C ILE A 28 18.48 11.18 -2.49
N GLU A 29 17.18 10.91 -2.54
CA GLU A 29 16.31 10.92 -1.35
C GLU A 29 16.80 9.94 -0.28
N GLY A 30 17.19 8.72 -0.66
CA GLY A 30 17.79 7.75 0.26
C GLY A 30 19.09 8.22 0.90
N ILE A 31 19.98 8.87 0.13
CA ILE A 31 21.22 9.45 0.66
C ILE A 31 20.92 10.58 1.67
N ILE A 32 19.99 11.47 1.32
CA ILE A 32 19.54 12.54 2.22
C ILE A 32 18.95 11.94 3.49
N PHE A 33 18.12 10.91 3.38
CA PHE A 33 17.49 10.24 4.52
C PHE A 33 18.52 9.60 5.46
N ILE A 34 19.59 9.00 4.91
CA ILE A 34 20.71 8.48 5.70
C ILE A 34 21.39 9.62 6.47
N LEU A 35 21.73 10.73 5.80
CA LEU A 35 22.38 11.89 6.44
C LEU A 35 21.50 12.50 7.55
N LEU A 36 20.19 12.62 7.32
CA LEU A 36 19.23 13.12 8.31
C LEU A 36 19.07 12.17 9.51
N THR A 37 19.15 10.86 9.28
CA THR A 37 19.08 9.87 10.35
C THR A 37 20.32 9.91 11.24
N LEU A 38 21.51 10.17 10.66
CA LEU A 38 22.76 10.32 11.42
C LEU A 38 22.80 11.60 12.28
N THR A 39 22.05 12.64 11.92
CA THR A 39 22.14 13.98 12.53
C THR A 39 21.06 14.29 13.57
N ARG A 40 20.30 13.30 14.06
CA ARG A 40 19.14 13.45 14.99
C ARG A 40 18.00 14.36 14.51
N PHE A 41 18.17 15.03 13.38
CA PHE A 41 17.21 15.96 12.78
C PHE A 41 15.87 15.29 12.42
N ARG A 42 15.88 13.96 12.20
CA ARG A 42 14.65 13.19 11.92
C ARG A 42 13.56 13.36 12.99
N GLU A 43 13.94 13.46 14.27
CA GLU A 43 12.95 13.57 15.36
C GLU A 43 12.27 14.93 15.36
N ALA A 44 13.02 16.00 15.10
CA ALA A 44 12.47 17.35 14.99
C ALA A 44 11.41 17.41 13.87
N VAL A 45 11.75 16.93 12.67
CA VAL A 45 10.83 16.91 11.52
C VAL A 45 9.58 16.10 11.81
N VAL A 46 9.72 14.91 12.41
CA VAL A 46 8.57 14.06 12.71
C VAL A 46 7.69 14.69 13.79
N ASN A 47 8.26 15.38 14.79
CA ASN A 47 7.50 15.99 15.87
C ASN A 47 6.68 17.20 15.41
N GLU A 48 7.13 17.94 14.39
CA GLU A 48 6.37 19.03 13.77
C GLU A 48 5.12 18.55 13.02
N ILE A 49 5.09 17.30 12.57
CA ILE A 49 3.93 16.77 11.85
C ILE A 49 2.78 16.53 12.83
N PRO A 50 1.61 17.18 12.64
CA PRO A 50 0.48 17.03 13.53
C PRO A 50 -0.02 15.57 13.53
N LYS A 51 -0.43 15.11 14.71
CA LYS A 51 -0.87 13.71 14.92
C LYS A 51 -1.96 13.28 13.94
N ASN A 52 -2.89 14.17 13.61
CA ASN A 52 -3.96 13.89 12.66
C ASN A 52 -3.41 13.54 11.27
N LEU A 53 -2.39 14.25 10.79
CA LEU A 53 -1.78 13.99 9.48
C LEU A 53 -1.05 12.64 9.45
N LYS A 54 -0.36 12.27 10.55
CA LYS A 54 0.28 10.95 10.67
C LYS A 54 -0.74 9.80 10.57
N ILE A 55 -1.88 9.95 11.25
CA ILE A 55 -2.96 8.96 11.22
C ILE A 55 -3.58 8.89 9.82
N SER A 56 -3.86 10.03 9.19
CA SER A 56 -4.40 10.08 7.84
C SER A 56 -3.49 9.43 6.80
N ILE A 57 -2.18 9.61 6.89
CA ILE A 57 -1.21 8.94 6.00
C ILE A 57 -1.30 7.42 6.16
N SER A 58 -1.33 6.91 7.40
CA SER A 58 -1.45 5.47 7.66
C SER A 58 -2.77 4.90 7.13
N ALA A 59 -3.89 5.58 7.40
CA ALA A 59 -5.21 5.18 6.91
C ALA A 59 -5.25 5.18 5.37
N GLY A 60 -4.71 6.22 4.72
CA GLY A 60 -4.64 6.34 3.27
C GLY A 60 -3.83 5.22 2.62
N ILE A 61 -2.67 4.87 3.17
CA ILE A 61 -1.86 3.75 2.67
C ILE A 61 -2.61 2.42 2.84
N GLY A 62 -3.29 2.22 3.96
CA GLY A 62 -4.11 1.03 4.20
C GLY A 62 -5.23 0.86 3.18
N PHE A 63 -6.02 1.92 2.95
CA PHE A 63 -7.06 1.91 1.92
C PHE A 63 -6.51 1.73 0.51
N PHE A 64 -5.36 2.34 0.20
CA PHE A 64 -4.73 2.20 -1.11
C PHE A 64 -4.29 0.75 -1.39
N ILE A 65 -3.66 0.09 -0.40
CA ILE A 65 -3.26 -1.31 -0.53
C ILE A 65 -4.49 -2.22 -0.64
N ALA A 66 -5.53 -1.98 0.18
CA ALA A 66 -6.78 -2.71 0.10
C ALA A 66 -7.43 -2.60 -1.29
N PHE A 67 -7.44 -1.40 -1.87
CA PHE A 67 -7.97 -1.14 -3.21
C PHE A 67 -7.18 -1.89 -4.30
N ILE A 68 -5.85 -1.90 -4.24
CA ILE A 68 -5.02 -2.69 -5.17
C ILE A 68 -5.31 -4.20 -5.02
N GLY A 69 -5.52 -4.70 -3.80
CA GLY A 69 -5.89 -6.09 -3.57
C GLY A 69 -7.25 -6.46 -4.16
N LEU A 70 -8.25 -5.57 -4.01
CA LEU A 70 -9.60 -5.77 -4.53
C LEU A 70 -9.66 -5.73 -6.07
N THR A 71 -8.86 -4.87 -6.69
CA THR A 71 -8.75 -4.80 -8.16
C THR A 71 -7.92 -5.95 -8.73
N GLY A 72 -6.82 -6.33 -8.06
CA GLY A 72 -6.00 -7.48 -8.45
C GLY A 72 -6.72 -8.84 -8.34
N SER A 73 -7.66 -8.96 -7.40
CA SER A 73 -8.53 -10.15 -7.24
C SER A 73 -9.75 -10.16 -8.16
N LYS A 74 -9.95 -9.10 -8.97
CA LYS A 74 -11.13 -8.87 -9.82
C LYS A 74 -12.46 -8.80 -9.05
N ILE A 75 -12.43 -8.61 -7.72
CA ILE A 75 -13.65 -8.36 -6.94
C ILE A 75 -14.26 -7.02 -7.37
N ILE A 76 -13.40 -6.04 -7.65
CA ILE A 76 -13.77 -4.76 -8.23
C ILE A 76 -13.09 -4.63 -9.59
N ILE A 77 -13.86 -4.30 -10.63
CA ILE A 77 -13.37 -4.07 -11.99
C ILE A 77 -13.68 -2.63 -12.41
N GLN A 78 -12.89 -2.09 -13.34
CA GLN A 78 -13.14 -0.75 -13.88
C GLN A 78 -14.33 -0.80 -14.84
N ASP A 79 -15.24 0.14 -14.68
CA ASP A 79 -16.40 0.33 -15.55
C ASP A 79 -16.39 1.75 -16.12
N PRO A 80 -16.62 1.94 -17.43
CA PRO A 80 -16.59 3.27 -18.05
C PRO A 80 -17.74 4.19 -17.58
N THR A 81 -18.79 3.67 -16.95
CA THR A 81 -19.96 4.45 -16.52
C THR A 81 -19.92 4.81 -15.03
N THR A 82 -19.44 3.90 -14.17
CA THR A 82 -19.40 4.11 -12.71
C THR A 82 -17.99 4.22 -12.13
N PHE A 83 -16.96 4.24 -12.99
CA PHE A 83 -15.53 4.13 -12.66
C PHE A 83 -15.14 2.78 -12.04
N LEU A 84 -16.00 2.19 -11.20
CA LEU A 84 -15.84 0.88 -10.57
C LEU A 84 -17.18 0.13 -10.56
N THR A 85 -17.15 -1.16 -10.83
CA THR A 85 -18.29 -2.06 -10.66
C THR A 85 -17.84 -3.37 -10.01
N LEU A 86 -18.81 -4.14 -9.51
CA LEU A 86 -18.56 -5.47 -8.97
C LEU A 86 -18.19 -6.42 -10.11
N GLY A 87 -17.09 -7.15 -9.93
CA GLY A 87 -16.69 -8.19 -10.87
C GLY A 87 -17.62 -9.41 -10.83
N ASN A 88 -17.42 -10.33 -11.76
CA ASN A 88 -18.23 -11.54 -11.80
C ASN A 88 -17.85 -12.48 -10.65
N LEU A 89 -18.72 -12.58 -9.64
CA LEU A 89 -18.51 -13.40 -8.45
C LEU A 89 -18.41 -14.91 -8.73
N LYS A 90 -18.81 -15.37 -9.93
CA LYS A 90 -18.66 -16.76 -10.35
C LYS A 90 -17.32 -17.05 -11.03
N GLU A 91 -16.50 -16.04 -11.28
CA GLU A 91 -15.17 -16.23 -11.85
C GLU A 91 -14.28 -16.97 -10.84
N THR A 92 -13.53 -17.96 -11.31
CA THR A 92 -12.62 -18.77 -10.49
C THR A 92 -11.62 -17.91 -9.72
N THR A 93 -11.12 -16.82 -10.31
CA THR A 93 -10.19 -15.88 -9.65
C THR A 93 -10.83 -15.17 -8.44
N VAL A 94 -12.08 -14.75 -8.56
CA VAL A 94 -12.81 -14.07 -7.47
C VAL A 94 -13.12 -15.05 -6.35
N LEU A 95 -13.59 -16.26 -6.70
CA LEU A 95 -13.86 -17.33 -5.74
C LEU A 95 -12.61 -17.74 -4.95
N LEU A 96 -11.47 -17.92 -5.63
CA LEU A 96 -10.20 -18.23 -4.98
C LEU A 96 -9.76 -17.10 -4.03
N SER A 97 -9.95 -15.84 -4.42
CA SER A 97 -9.60 -14.69 -3.60
C SER A 97 -10.47 -14.59 -2.33
N ILE A 98 -11.78 -14.79 -2.47
CA ILE A 98 -12.72 -14.80 -1.33
C ILE A 98 -12.42 -15.97 -0.40
N LEU A 99 -12.20 -17.17 -0.96
CA LEU A 99 -11.89 -18.36 -0.17
C LEU A 99 -10.55 -18.20 0.56
N GLY A 100 -9.51 -17.72 -0.11
CA GLY A 100 -8.21 -17.44 0.50
C GLY A 100 -8.29 -16.40 1.61
N PHE A 101 -9.03 -15.31 1.39
CA PHE A 101 -9.26 -14.27 2.41
C PHE A 101 -10.05 -14.80 3.60
N THR A 102 -11.06 -15.64 3.35
CA THR A 102 -11.86 -16.29 4.41
C THR A 102 -11.00 -17.22 5.24
N ILE A 103 -10.20 -18.08 4.61
CA ILE A 103 -9.25 -18.96 5.30
C ILE A 103 -8.27 -18.15 6.14
N MET A 104 -7.76 -17.03 5.61
CA MET A 104 -6.85 -16.14 6.34
C MET A 104 -7.49 -15.58 7.61
N ILE A 105 -8.74 -15.09 7.52
CA ILE A 105 -9.50 -14.59 8.68
C ILE A 105 -9.73 -15.71 9.70
N VAL A 106 -10.13 -16.89 9.23
CA VAL A 106 -10.40 -18.05 10.09
C VAL A 106 -9.12 -18.47 10.83
N LEU A 107 -7.99 -18.62 10.15
CA LEU A 107 -6.71 -18.97 10.77
C LEU A 107 -6.26 -17.90 11.78
N GLN A 108 -6.51 -16.63 11.49
CA GLN A 108 -6.24 -15.52 12.40
C GLN A 108 -7.15 -15.56 13.65
N ALA A 109 -8.41 -15.96 13.51
CA ALA A 109 -9.34 -16.10 14.64
C ALA A 109 -8.99 -17.30 15.54
N TYR A 110 -8.54 -18.42 14.95
CA TYR A 110 -8.16 -19.63 15.67
C TYR A 110 -6.73 -19.64 16.24
N ARG A 111 -6.01 -18.52 16.12
CA ARG A 111 -4.65 -18.31 16.67
C ARG A 111 -3.65 -19.43 16.34
N VAL A 112 -3.75 -20.00 15.14
CA VAL A 112 -2.85 -21.06 14.69
C VAL A 112 -1.43 -20.50 14.47
N ARG A 113 -0.39 -21.26 14.81
CA ARG A 113 1.02 -20.88 14.57
C ARG A 113 1.22 -20.63 13.07
N GLY A 114 1.50 -19.38 12.69
CA GLY A 114 1.47 -18.89 11.31
C GLY A 114 0.44 -17.77 11.03
N GLN A 115 -0.33 -17.35 12.05
CA GLN A 115 -1.25 -16.21 11.95
C GLN A 115 -0.51 -14.89 11.65
N PHE A 116 -1.09 -14.07 10.77
CA PHE A 116 -0.48 -12.84 10.23
C PHE A 116 -0.12 -11.80 11.30
N TYR A 117 -0.83 -11.78 12.45
CA TYR A 117 -0.65 -10.83 13.56
C TYR A 117 0.00 -11.45 14.82
N GLY A 118 0.66 -12.62 14.68
CA GLY A 118 1.09 -13.45 15.82
C GLY A 118 2.27 -12.96 16.66
N GLU A 119 3.01 -11.92 16.27
CA GLU A 119 4.27 -11.53 16.93
C GLU A 119 4.19 -10.30 17.86
N TYR A 120 3.08 -9.56 17.92
CA TYR A 120 3.00 -8.31 18.70
C TYR A 120 2.41 -8.46 20.12
N LEU A 121 2.24 -9.68 20.62
CA LEU A 121 1.71 -9.96 21.97
C LEU A 121 2.62 -10.88 22.80
N GLN A 122 3.94 -10.77 22.63
CA GLN A 122 4.91 -11.28 23.60
C GLN A 122 5.75 -10.14 24.17
#